data_AF-A0A2T4LJN9-F1
#
_entry.id   AF-A0A2T4LJN9-F1
#
_cell.length_a   1.000
_cell.length_b   1.000
_cell.length_c   1.000
_cell.angle_alpha   90.00
_cell.angle_beta   90.00
_cell.angle_gamma   90.00
#
_symmetry.space_group_name_H-M   'P 1'
#
loop_
_entity.id
_entity.type
_entity.pdbx_description
1 polymer ?
#
loop_
_entity_poly.entity_id
_entity_poly.type
_entity_poly.pdbx_seq_one_letter_code
_entity_poly.pdbx_strand_id
1 'polypeptide(L)'
;PLSISAMIVAIGLSLTGVLTAKEAFAGFVDPNVLLFMAMFIVGCAFFETGMAQKIGEGITHFAKTPKKLLIVVMGITGLMSGFLSNTGTAAVIIPVVIGIAAKSAISRTSLLIPVALAAAMGGNLTLIGA
;
A
#
# COMPACT_ATOMS: atom_id res chain seq x y z
N PRO A 1 -4.99 0.89 19.27
CA PRO A 1 -5.40 1.60 18.03
C PRO A 1 -4.51 2.83 17.81
N LEU A 2 -3.65 2.78 16.78
CA LEU A 2 -2.59 3.79 16.56
C LEU A 2 -3.13 5.22 16.39
N SER A 3 -4.29 5.35 15.74
CA SER A 3 -4.98 6.63 15.52
C SER A 3 -5.46 7.28 16.80
N ILE A 4 -6.02 6.48 17.72
CA ILE A 4 -6.53 6.98 19.02
C ILE A 4 -5.38 7.47 19.88
N SER A 5 -4.27 6.74 19.95
CA SER A 5 -3.07 7.18 20.67
C SER A 5 -2.50 8.47 20.08
N ALA A 6 -2.45 8.61 18.75
CA ALA A 6 -1.97 9.83 18.10
C ALA A 6 -2.85 11.05 18.44
N MET A 7 -4.19 10.89 18.40
CA MET A 7 -5.12 11.97 18.77
C MET A 7 -5.01 12.37 20.23
N ILE A 8 -4.90 11.41 21.16
CA ILE A 8 -4.78 11.69 22.59
C ILE A 8 -3.49 12.48 22.88
N VAL A 9 -2.38 12.14 22.23
CA VAL A 9 -1.11 12.86 22.40
C VAL A 9 -1.21 14.29 21.87
N ALA A 10 -1.79 14.51 20.68
CA ALA A 10 -1.99 15.85 20.13
C ALA A 10 -2.88 16.73 21.02
N ILE A 11 -3.98 16.18 21.53
CA ILE A 11 -4.89 16.86 22.45
C ILE A 11 -4.19 17.15 23.79
N GLY A 12 -3.46 16.17 24.34
CA GLY A 12 -2.73 16.34 25.60
C GLY A 12 -1.67 17.43 25.53
N LEU A 13 -0.90 17.48 24.44
CA LEU A 13 0.13 18.51 24.22
C LEU A 13 -0.48 19.91 24.05
N SER A 14 -1.65 20.01 23.40
CA SER A 14 -2.37 21.28 23.27
C SER A 14 -2.99 21.75 24.61
N LEU A 15 -3.49 20.84 25.44
CA LEU A 15 -4.10 21.17 26.74
C LEU A 15 -3.08 21.53 27.81
N THR A 16 -1.89 20.91 27.75
CA THR A 16 -0.77 21.20 28.66
C THR A 16 -0.04 22.50 28.32
N GLY A 17 -0.40 23.16 27.23
CA GLY A 17 0.21 24.41 26.78
C GLY A 17 1.65 24.27 26.28
N VAL A 18 2.12 23.03 26.10
CA VAL A 18 3.46 22.74 25.57
C VAL A 18 3.55 23.12 24.09
N LEU A 19 2.46 22.92 23.34
CA LEU A 19 2.33 23.28 21.93
C LEU A 19 1.01 24.00 21.69
N THR A 20 0.99 24.92 20.74
CA THR A 20 -0.28 25.50 20.26
C THR A 20 -1.08 24.45 19.46
N ALA A 21 -2.40 24.60 19.37
CA ALA A 21 -3.23 23.69 18.57
C ALA A 21 -2.73 23.60 17.11
N LYS A 22 -2.23 24.71 16.55
CA LYS A 22 -1.69 24.71 15.18
C LYS A 22 -0.44 23.84 15.05
N GLU A 23 0.43 23.82 16.05
CA GLU A 23 1.65 23.01 16.06
C GLU A 23 1.35 21.54 16.37
N ALA A 24 0.45 21.27 17.33
CA ALA A 24 0.05 19.92 17.70
C ALA A 24 -0.59 19.15 16.52
N PHE A 25 -1.30 19.86 15.64
CA PHE A 25 -1.92 19.30 14.43
C PHE A 25 -1.15 19.57 13.14
N ALA A 26 0.05 20.17 13.19
CA ALA A 26 0.84 20.49 12.00
C ALA A 26 1.16 19.25 11.14
N GLY A 27 1.37 18.10 11.78
CA GLY A 27 1.63 16.83 11.10
C GLY A 27 0.47 16.31 10.24
N PHE A 28 -0.76 16.80 10.43
CA PHE A 28 -1.90 16.43 9.57
C PHE A 28 -1.83 17.08 8.18
N VAL A 29 -1.13 18.21 8.05
CA VAL A 29 -0.96 18.94 6.78
C VAL A 29 0.42 18.66 6.17
N ASP A 30 1.12 17.66 6.69
CA ASP A 30 2.43 17.28 6.18
C ASP A 30 2.33 16.80 4.71
N PRO A 31 3.21 17.26 3.81
CA PRO A 31 3.21 16.85 2.41
C PRO A 31 3.24 15.33 2.21
N ASN A 32 3.86 14.57 3.11
CA ASN A 32 3.88 13.11 3.02
C ASN A 32 2.50 12.50 3.32
N VAL A 33 1.74 13.08 4.25
CA VAL A 33 0.35 12.64 4.53
C VAL A 33 -0.55 12.86 3.32
N LEU A 34 -0.44 14.04 2.69
CA LEU A 34 -1.14 14.36 1.45
C LEU A 34 -0.75 13.42 0.31
N LEU A 35 0.54 13.10 0.20
CA LEU A 35 1.06 12.15 -0.78
C LEU A 35 0.44 10.75 -0.58
N PHE A 36 0.40 10.25 0.65
CA PHE A 36 -0.26 8.97 0.95
C PHE A 36 -1.74 8.99 0.59
N MET A 37 -2.48 10.07 0.93
CA MET A 37 -3.88 10.22 0.51
C MET A 37 -4.04 10.14 -1.00
N ALA A 38 -3.21 10.84 -1.77
CA ALA A 38 -3.23 10.78 -3.23
C ALA A 38 -2.94 9.36 -3.75
N MET A 39 -1.98 8.63 -3.15
CA MET A 39 -1.69 7.24 -3.52
C MET A 39 -2.88 6.30 -3.26
N PHE A 40 -3.61 6.46 -2.17
CA PHE A 40 -4.83 5.69 -1.92
C PHE A 40 -5.91 5.99 -2.97
N ILE A 41 -6.10 7.26 -3.35
CA ILE A 41 -7.04 7.66 -4.41
C ILE A 41 -6.65 7.03 -5.74
N VAL A 42 -5.37 7.11 -6.12
CA VAL A 42 -4.86 6.48 -7.35
C VAL A 42 -5.05 4.96 -7.32
N GLY A 43 -4.73 4.31 -6.20
CA GLY A 43 -4.95 2.88 -6.02
C GLY A 43 -6.42 2.48 -6.18
N CYS A 44 -7.34 3.27 -5.63
CA CYS A 44 -8.78 3.05 -5.77
C CYS A 44 -9.25 3.27 -7.22
N ALA A 45 -8.76 4.31 -7.89
CA ALA A 45 -9.06 4.58 -9.29
C ALA A 45 -8.60 3.45 -10.22
N PHE A 46 -7.46 2.82 -9.93
CA PHE A 46 -6.99 1.62 -10.65
C PHE A 46 -7.95 0.43 -10.51
N PHE A 47 -8.65 0.32 -9.38
CA PHE A 47 -9.66 -0.71 -9.14
C PHE A 47 -10.99 -0.37 -9.83
N GLU A 48 -11.51 0.86 -9.67
CA GLU A 48 -12.76 1.29 -10.31
C GLU A 48 -12.69 1.28 -11.83
N THR A 49 -11.53 1.63 -12.41
CA THR A 49 -11.32 1.57 -13.88
C THR A 49 -11.18 0.15 -14.42
N GLY A 50 -11.11 -0.87 -13.55
CA GLY A 50 -10.88 -2.26 -13.93
C GLY A 50 -9.47 -2.53 -14.48
N MET A 51 -8.56 -1.56 -14.38
CA MET A 51 -7.19 -1.69 -14.91
C MET A 51 -6.40 -2.75 -14.13
N ALA A 52 -6.62 -2.82 -12.81
CA ALA A 52 -6.14 -3.90 -11.95
C ALA A 52 -6.52 -5.30 -12.48
N GLN A 53 -7.74 -5.44 -12.98
CA GLN A 53 -8.27 -6.71 -13.48
C GLN A 53 -7.69 -7.08 -14.85
N LYS A 54 -7.53 -6.09 -15.75
CA LYS A 54 -6.85 -6.28 -17.05
C LYS A 54 -5.38 -6.68 -16.88
N ILE A 55 -4.67 -6.05 -15.95
CA ILE A 55 -3.28 -6.39 -15.62
C ILE A 55 -3.21 -7.81 -15.05
N GLY A 56 -4.11 -8.14 -14.11
CA GLY A 56 -4.21 -9.49 -13.55
C GLY A 56 -4.49 -10.56 -14.60
N GLU A 57 -5.41 -10.30 -15.54
CA GLU A 57 -5.71 -11.21 -16.67
C GLU A 57 -4.47 -11.44 -17.55
N GLY A 58 -3.76 -10.37 -17.94
CA GLY A 58 -2.53 -10.48 -18.72
C GLY A 58 -1.45 -11.31 -18.02
N ILE A 59 -1.29 -11.14 -16.71
CA ILE A 59 -0.34 -11.91 -15.90
C ILE A 59 -0.78 -13.38 -15.82
N THR A 60 -2.06 -13.68 -15.58
CA THR A 60 -2.56 -15.06 -15.52
C THR A 60 -2.46 -15.80 -16.85
N HIS A 61 -2.48 -15.09 -17.98
CA HIS A 61 -2.28 -15.67 -19.31
C HIS A 61 -0.84 -16.22 -19.48
N PHE A 62 0.16 -15.51 -18.95
CA PHE A 62 1.57 -15.94 -18.96
C PHE A 62 1.91 -16.91 -17.82
N ALA A 63 1.31 -16.73 -16.65
CA ALA A 63 1.61 -17.47 -15.43
C ALA A 63 0.58 -18.58 -15.16
N LYS A 64 0.69 -19.69 -15.91
CA LYS A 64 -0.20 -20.87 -15.80
C LYS A 64 -0.08 -21.67 -14.50
N THR A 65 0.83 -21.31 -13.59
CA THR A 65 1.09 -22.04 -12.33
C THR A 65 1.03 -21.06 -11.16
N PRO A 66 0.41 -21.42 -10.01
CA PRO A 66 0.32 -20.55 -8.83
C PRO A 66 1.67 -20.02 -8.34
N LYS A 67 2.75 -20.82 -8.46
CA LYS A 67 4.12 -20.38 -8.14
C LYS A 67 4.62 -19.27 -9.07
N LYS A 68 4.39 -19.37 -10.39
CA LYS A 68 4.78 -18.34 -11.36
C LYS A 68 3.98 -17.06 -11.16
N LEU A 69 2.69 -17.19 -10.87
CA LEU A 69 1.81 -16.05 -10.59
C LEU A 69 2.32 -15.25 -9.38
N LEU A 70 2.64 -15.96 -8.30
CA LEU A 70 3.18 -15.39 -7.08
C LEU A 70 4.52 -14.68 -7.31
N ILE A 71 5.44 -15.28 -8.08
CA ILE A 71 6.73 -14.66 -8.42
C ILE A 71 6.54 -13.38 -9.25
N VAL A 72 5.65 -13.38 -10.25
CA VAL A 72 5.40 -12.21 -11.09
C VAL A 72 4.78 -11.08 -10.29
N VAL A 73 3.78 -11.38 -9.45
CA VAL A 73 3.14 -10.36 -8.61
C VAL A 73 4.11 -9.83 -7.57
N MET A 74 4.94 -10.67 -6.94
CA MET A 74 6.00 -10.23 -6.03
C MET A 74 7.04 -9.35 -6.74
N GLY A 75 7.44 -9.69 -7.96
CA GLY A 75 8.38 -8.89 -8.75
C GLY A 75 7.84 -7.51 -9.10
N ILE A 76 6.59 -7.43 -9.57
CA ILE A 76 5.90 -6.17 -9.86
C ILE A 76 5.76 -5.34 -8.58
N THR A 77 5.36 -5.98 -7.48
CA THR A 77 5.20 -5.31 -6.19
C THR A 77 6.53 -4.77 -5.67
N GLY A 78 7.60 -5.55 -5.71
CA GLY A 78 8.92 -5.13 -5.26
C GLY A 78 9.48 -3.98 -6.10
N LEU A 79 9.30 -4.03 -7.43
CA LEU A 79 9.68 -2.93 -8.33
C LEU A 79 8.87 -1.66 -8.06
N MET A 80 7.54 -1.77 -7.89
CA MET A 80 6.70 -0.62 -7.54
C MET A 80 7.08 -0.05 -6.16
N SER A 81 7.41 -0.91 -5.19
CA SER A 81 7.87 -0.47 -3.86
C SER A 81 9.23 0.23 -3.87
N GLY A 82 10.07 -0.04 -4.88
CA GLY A 82 11.30 0.73 -5.09
C GLY A 82 11.06 2.16 -5.57
N PHE A 83 9.88 2.50 -6.09
CA PHE A 83 9.53 3.86 -6.50
C PHE A 83 8.50 4.52 -5.58
N LEU A 84 7.81 3.71 -4.77
CA LEU A 84 6.66 4.10 -3.97
C LEU A 84 6.84 3.55 -2.55
N SER A 85 6.57 4.34 -1.51
CA SER A 85 6.73 3.87 -0.13
C SER A 85 5.95 2.57 0.13
N ASN A 86 6.44 1.73 1.05
CA ASN A 86 5.84 0.44 1.40
C ASN A 86 4.31 0.49 1.56
N THR A 87 3.81 1.53 2.25
CA THR A 87 2.38 1.77 2.48
C THR A 87 1.61 2.09 1.21
N GLY A 88 2.18 2.91 0.31
CA GLY A 88 1.57 3.27 -0.97
C GLY A 88 1.49 2.07 -1.92
N THR A 89 2.53 1.25 -1.95
CA THR A 89 2.54 0.02 -2.77
C THR A 89 1.51 -0.97 -2.27
N ALA A 90 1.43 -1.18 -0.95
CA ALA A 90 0.41 -2.04 -0.37
C ALA A 90 -1.01 -1.55 -0.72
N ALA A 91 -1.26 -0.24 -0.62
CA ALA A 91 -2.54 0.37 -0.96
C ALA A 91 -3.00 0.06 -2.40
N VAL A 92 -2.09 0.13 -3.36
CA VAL A 92 -2.37 -0.11 -4.78
C VAL A 92 -2.46 -1.61 -5.09
N ILE A 93 -1.61 -2.43 -4.49
CA ILE A 93 -1.46 -3.85 -4.84
C ILE A 93 -2.48 -4.76 -4.15
N ILE A 94 -2.90 -4.45 -2.91
CA ILE A 94 -3.92 -5.24 -2.18
C ILE A 94 -5.19 -5.50 -3.04
N PRO A 95 -5.85 -4.50 -3.65
CA PRO A 95 -7.04 -4.76 -4.47
C PRO A 95 -6.73 -5.58 -5.72
N VAL A 96 -5.57 -5.39 -6.35
CA VAL A 96 -5.11 -6.18 -7.51
C VAL A 96 -4.96 -7.65 -7.14
N VAL A 97 -4.30 -7.94 -6.00
CA VAL A 97 -4.09 -9.30 -5.50
C VAL A 97 -5.42 -9.97 -5.15
N ILE A 98 -6.35 -9.24 -4.53
CA ILE A 98 -7.68 -9.76 -4.23
C ILE A 98 -8.43 -10.14 -5.51
N GLY A 99 -8.36 -9.31 -6.56
CA GLY A 99 -8.96 -9.61 -7.86
C GLY A 99 -8.35 -10.85 -8.53
N ILE A 100 -7.03 -11.00 -8.47
CA ILE A 100 -6.32 -12.17 -8.99
C ILE A 100 -6.67 -13.45 -8.20
N ALA A 101 -6.75 -13.34 -6.87
CA ALA A 101 -7.12 -14.46 -5.99
C ALA A 101 -8.56 -14.93 -6.26
N ALA A 102 -9.48 -13.99 -6.48
CA ALA A 102 -10.87 -14.28 -6.81
C ALA A 102 -11.01 -15.06 -8.13
N LYS A 103 -10.21 -14.73 -9.15
CA LYS A 103 -10.21 -15.44 -10.44
C LYS A 103 -9.49 -16.77 -10.42
N SER A 104 -8.45 -16.91 -9.60
CA SER A 104 -7.58 -18.10 -9.60
C SER A 104 -8.03 -19.18 -8.62
N ALA A 105 -9.11 -18.96 -7.86
CA ALA A 105 -9.56 -19.83 -6.75
C ALA A 105 -8.47 -20.12 -5.69
N ILE A 106 -7.50 -19.22 -5.55
CA ILE A 106 -6.40 -19.32 -4.59
C ILE A 106 -6.78 -18.52 -3.33
N SER A 107 -6.37 -19.01 -2.16
CA SER A 107 -6.58 -18.29 -0.89
C SER A 107 -5.92 -16.90 -0.94
N ARG A 108 -6.70 -15.87 -0.60
CA ARG A 108 -6.23 -14.47 -0.56
C ARG A 108 -4.98 -14.32 0.30
N THR A 109 -4.97 -14.95 1.48
CA THR A 109 -3.86 -14.90 2.43
C THR A 109 -2.56 -15.47 1.85
N SER A 110 -2.66 -16.54 1.05
CA SER A 110 -1.50 -17.17 0.43
C SER A 110 -0.82 -16.30 -0.64
N LEU A 111 -1.53 -15.31 -1.19
CA LEU A 111 -0.98 -14.33 -2.14
C LEU A 111 -0.63 -13.01 -1.44
N LEU A 112 -1.43 -12.57 -0.46
CA LEU A 112 -1.23 -11.29 0.22
C LEU A 112 0.04 -11.28 1.10
N ILE A 113 0.34 -12.35 1.84
CA ILE A 113 1.52 -12.37 2.73
C ILE A 113 2.84 -12.27 1.93
N PRO A 114 3.09 -13.08 0.89
CA PRO A 114 4.32 -12.98 0.10
C PRO A 114 4.46 -11.63 -0.60
N VAL A 115 3.34 -11.07 -1.07
CA VAL A 115 3.33 -9.77 -1.73
C VAL A 115 3.62 -8.63 -0.75
N ALA A 116 3.08 -8.68 0.47
CA ALA A 116 3.41 -7.71 1.51
C ALA A 116 4.90 -7.75 1.89
N LEU A 117 5.49 -8.95 1.95
CA LEU A 117 6.95 -9.11 2.15
C LEU A 117 7.75 -8.57 0.97
N ALA A 118 7.30 -8.81 -0.27
CA ALA A 118 7.94 -8.25 -1.46
C ALA A 118 7.87 -6.72 -1.50
N ALA A 119 6.75 -6.13 -1.06
CA ALA A 119 6.63 -4.68 -0.91
C ALA A 119 7.64 -4.15 0.12
N ALA A 120 7.68 -4.74 1.32
CA ALA A 120 8.60 -4.33 2.38
C ALA A 120 10.09 -4.46 1.98
N MET A 121 10.46 -5.56 1.32
CA MET A 121 11.81 -5.74 0.79
C MET A 121 12.12 -4.77 -0.35
N GLY A 122 11.14 -4.53 -1.23
CA GLY A 122 11.28 -3.61 -2.36
C GLY A 122 11.46 -2.14 -1.95
N GLY A 123 10.74 -1.69 -0.92
CA GLY A 123 10.90 -0.32 -0.40
C GLY A 123 12.27 -0.11 0.22
N ASN A 124 12.82 -1.13 0.88
CA ASN A 124 14.17 -1.08 1.42
C ASN A 124 15.28 -1.19 0.35
N LEU A 125 14.97 -1.46 -0.92
CA LEU A 125 15.96 -1.44 -2.01
C LEU A 125 16.31 -0.03 -2.47
N THR A 126 15.53 1.00 -2.10
CA THR A 126 15.75 2.37 -2.56
C THR A 126 15.60 3.38 -1.42
N LEU A 127 16.34 4.49 -1.51
CA LEU A 127 16.22 5.66 -0.61
C LEU A 127 14.87 6.41 -0.72
N ILE A 128 14.02 6.03 -1.69
CA ILE A 128 12.70 6.64 -1.93
C ILE A 128 11.59 5.80 -1.27
N GLY A 129 11.78 4.48 -1.19
CA GLY A 129 10.80 3.55 -0.64
C GLY A 129 10.78 3.47 0.89
N ALA A 130 11.86 3.91 1.55
CA ALA A 130 12.03 3.97 3.00
C ALA A 130 12.19 5.41 3.51
#